data_AF-A0A2V8UFY2-F1
#
_entry.id   AF-A0A2V8UFY2-F1
#
_cell.length_a   1.000
_cell.length_b   1.000
_cell.length_c   1.000
_cell.angle_alpha   90.00
_cell.angle_beta   90.00
_cell.angle_gamma   90.00
#
_symmetry.space_group_name_H-M   'P 1'
#
loop_
_entity.id
_entity.type
_entity.pdbx_description
1 polymer ?
#
loop_
_entity_poly.entity_id
_entity_poly.type
_entity_poly.pdbx_seq_one_letter_code
_entity_poly.pdbx_strand_id
1 'polypeptide(L)'
;MVKQAATGEEFSVSLDKATLTLLLDEMSKVGLDTSKLKISNNPAQPGAVNVTGFTATPTPRLTPFDPQPTPVVSTTHAPDATAGSEAEFVPEFLQDARVFSVYGTSSGLNPAYFATRATAEWMAKKYGTGEVVETPYEGNGGPYLANANEFQMRLRNGKLTNAGTLADYYRRMPESQFPGVADYMVRSVLIADNGPGIV
;
A
#
# COMPACT_ATOMS: atom_id res chain seq x y z
N MET A 1 -54.38 1.33 -8.30
CA MET A 1 -53.36 2.14 -7.59
C MET A 1 -52.06 1.36 -7.62
N VAL A 2 -51.09 1.80 -8.40
CA VAL A 2 -49.73 1.22 -8.42
C VAL A 2 -48.81 2.24 -7.76
N LYS A 3 -48.20 1.85 -6.63
CA LYS A 3 -47.21 2.66 -5.89
C LYS A 3 -45.89 2.64 -6.67
N GLN A 4 -45.41 3.82 -7.05
CA GLN A 4 -44.12 4.05 -7.69
C GLN A 4 -43.00 4.05 -6.64
N ALA A 5 -41.85 3.46 -6.97
CA ALA A 5 -40.68 3.38 -6.11
C ALA A 5 -40.05 4.77 -5.89
N ALA A 6 -39.64 5.06 -4.64
CA ALA A 6 -38.90 6.26 -4.30
C ALA A 6 -37.43 6.08 -4.68
N THR A 7 -37.01 6.78 -5.72
CA THR A 7 -35.63 6.86 -6.20
C THR A 7 -35.01 8.17 -5.71
N GLY A 8 -33.81 8.11 -5.12
CA GLY A 8 -32.92 9.27 -5.04
C GLY A 8 -32.29 9.51 -3.67
N GLU A 9 -31.33 8.67 -3.28
CA GLU A 9 -30.29 9.11 -2.32
C GLU A 9 -29.33 10.04 -3.07
N GLU A 10 -29.36 11.33 -2.75
CA GLU A 10 -28.36 12.29 -3.24
C GLU A 10 -27.02 12.03 -2.53
N PHE A 11 -26.08 11.43 -3.24
CA PHE A 11 -24.68 11.34 -2.81
C PHE A 11 -24.03 12.73 -2.92
N SER A 12 -23.60 13.28 -1.78
CA SER A 12 -22.86 14.54 -1.70
C SER A 12 -21.41 14.24 -1.33
N VAL A 13 -20.46 14.61 -2.19
CA VAL A 13 -19.01 14.49 -1.95
C VAL A 13 -18.40 15.88 -1.90
N SER A 14 -17.67 16.21 -0.84
CA SER A 14 -16.92 17.46 -0.73
C SER A 14 -15.49 17.25 -1.21
N LEU A 15 -15.13 17.85 -2.34
CA LEU A 15 -13.76 17.89 -2.85
C LEU A 15 -13.24 19.34 -2.82
N ASP A 16 -11.93 19.50 -2.68
CA ASP A 16 -11.30 20.80 -2.86
C ASP A 16 -11.38 21.26 -4.33
N LYS A 17 -11.24 22.57 -4.54
CA LYS A 17 -11.43 23.20 -5.86
C LYS A 17 -10.42 22.72 -6.91
N ALA A 18 -9.20 22.36 -6.52
CA ALA A 18 -8.18 21.90 -7.47
C ALA A 18 -8.51 20.48 -7.93
N THR A 19 -8.90 19.61 -6.99
CA THR A 19 -9.32 18.24 -7.30
C THR A 19 -10.61 18.22 -8.13
N LEU A 20 -11.58 19.09 -7.84
CA LEU A 20 -12.78 19.26 -8.68
C LEU A 20 -12.44 19.65 -10.12
N THR A 21 -11.52 20.60 -10.30
CA THR A 21 -11.14 21.08 -11.64
C THR A 21 -10.48 19.97 -12.45
N LEU A 22 -9.61 19.18 -11.83
CA LEU A 22 -8.97 18.03 -12.47
C LEU A 22 -9.98 16.94 -12.84
N LEU A 23 -10.93 16.65 -11.94
CA LEU A 23 -11.96 15.64 -12.20
C LEU A 23 -12.88 16.06 -13.37
N LEU A 24 -13.25 17.34 -13.43
CA LEU A 24 -14.09 17.87 -14.52
C LEU A 24 -13.35 17.82 -15.88
N ASP A 25 -12.05 18.11 -15.89
CA ASP A 25 -11.22 18.04 -17.09
C ASP A 25 -11.09 16.59 -17.61
N GLU A 26 -10.87 15.64 -16.69
CA GLU A 26 -10.82 14.22 -17.02
C GLU A 26 -12.19 13.70 -17.50
N MET A 27 -13.28 14.05 -16.81
CA MET A 27 -14.64 13.64 -17.21
C MET A 27 -15.06 14.18 -18.59
N SER A 28 -14.58 15.36 -18.97
CA SER A 28 -14.77 15.94 -20.29
C SER A 28 -14.05 15.15 -21.39
N LYS A 29 -12.83 14.64 -21.11
CA LYS A 29 -12.04 13.83 -22.06
C LYS A 29 -12.66 12.47 -22.36
N VAL A 30 -13.39 11.88 -21.40
CA VAL A 30 -14.14 10.63 -21.59
C VAL A 30 -15.56 10.83 -22.14
N GLY A 31 -15.95 12.07 -22.47
CA GLY A 31 -17.23 12.37 -23.11
C GLY A 31 -18.45 12.22 -22.20
N LEU A 32 -18.27 12.27 -20.87
CA LEU A 32 -19.39 12.28 -19.93
C LEU A 32 -20.05 13.67 -19.91
N ASP A 33 -21.37 13.70 -20.05
CA ASP A 33 -22.17 14.93 -19.94
C ASP A 33 -22.24 15.41 -18.48
N THR A 34 -21.37 16.34 -18.11
CA THR A 34 -21.31 16.94 -16.76
C THR A 34 -22.35 18.03 -16.55
N SER A 35 -23.21 18.33 -17.53
CA SER A 35 -24.17 19.45 -17.49
C SER A 35 -25.26 19.31 -16.41
N LYS A 36 -25.41 18.12 -15.82
CA LYS A 36 -26.36 17.85 -14.73
C LYS A 36 -25.74 17.88 -13.33
N LEU A 37 -24.43 18.09 -13.20
CA LEU A 37 -23.76 18.16 -11.90
C LEU A 37 -24.02 19.53 -11.26
N LYS A 38 -24.74 19.54 -10.13
CA LYS A 38 -24.93 20.76 -9.32
C LYS A 38 -23.73 20.94 -8.39
N ILE A 39 -22.83 21.85 -8.75
CA ILE A 39 -21.68 22.22 -7.90
C ILE A 39 -22.11 23.39 -7.02
N SER A 40 -22.20 23.16 -5.70
CA SER A 40 -22.50 24.21 -4.72
C SER A 40 -21.20 24.66 -4.05
N ASN A 41 -20.84 25.93 -4.21
CA ASN A 41 -19.71 26.55 -3.50
C ASN A 41 -20.17 27.02 -2.12
N ASN A 42 -20.14 26.14 -1.13
CA ASN A 42 -20.29 26.52 0.27
C ASN A 42 -18.97 26.26 1.00
N PRO A 43 -18.38 27.25 1.70
CA PRO A 43 -17.17 27.02 2.48
C PRO A 43 -17.47 26.05 3.64
N ALA A 44 -16.97 24.82 3.56
CA ALA A 44 -17.21 23.78 4.55
C ALA A 44 -16.32 23.97 5.79
N GLN A 45 -16.95 24.25 6.92
CA GLN A 45 -16.39 24.11 8.26
C GLN A 45 -16.38 22.61 8.64
N PRO A 46 -15.29 22.05 9.20
CA PRO A 46 -15.21 20.61 9.49
C PRO A 46 -16.12 20.22 10.66
N GLY A 47 -17.19 19.46 10.35
CA GLY A 47 -18.03 18.77 11.33
C GLY A 47 -17.52 17.36 11.59
N ALA A 48 -17.23 17.05 12.85
CA ALA A 48 -16.83 15.73 13.31
C ALA A 48 -17.98 14.71 13.13
N VAL A 49 -17.68 13.55 12.54
CA VAL A 49 -18.61 12.42 12.47
C VAL A 49 -18.16 11.36 13.46
N ASN A 50 -18.96 11.18 14.51
CA ASN A 50 -18.81 10.17 15.53
C ASN A 50 -19.46 8.86 15.02
N VAL A 51 -18.67 7.81 14.77
CA VAL A 51 -19.20 6.48 14.41
C VAL A 51 -18.88 5.52 15.54
N THR A 52 -19.91 5.19 16.32
CA THR A 52 -19.89 4.17 17.37
C THR A 52 -20.47 2.87 16.79
N GLY A 53 -19.70 1.78 16.80
CA GLY A 53 -20.24 0.45 16.53
C GLY A 53 -19.23 -0.55 15.95
N PHE A 54 -18.46 -1.21 16.81
CA PHE A 54 -17.85 -2.51 16.49
C PHE A 54 -18.18 -3.51 17.60
N THR A 55 -18.89 -4.57 17.23
CA THR A 55 -19.12 -5.75 18.05
C THR A 55 -17.82 -6.56 18.13
N ALA A 56 -17.26 -6.69 19.33
CA ALA A 56 -16.04 -7.45 19.57
C ALA A 56 -16.30 -8.96 19.62
N THR A 57 -15.59 -9.71 18.77
CA THR A 57 -15.45 -11.17 18.89
C THR A 57 -14.45 -11.48 20.02
N PRO A 58 -14.74 -12.41 20.95
CA PRO A 58 -13.83 -12.68 22.08
C PRO A 58 -12.61 -13.49 21.64
N THR A 59 -11.41 -12.96 21.92
CA THR A 59 -10.13 -13.67 21.83
C THR A 59 -10.00 -14.69 22.97
N PRO A 60 -9.45 -15.91 22.73
CA PRO A 60 -9.15 -16.84 23.81
C PRO A 60 -7.98 -16.33 24.66
N ARG A 61 -8.16 -16.42 25.98
CA ARG A 61 -7.21 -15.99 27.01
C ARG A 61 -6.10 -17.05 27.15
N LEU A 62 -4.87 -16.73 26.75
CA LEU A 62 -3.70 -17.55 27.06
C LEU A 62 -3.29 -17.30 28.52
N THR A 63 -3.30 -18.33 29.35
CA THR A 63 -2.77 -18.29 30.72
C THR A 63 -1.24 -18.41 30.72
N PRO A 64 -0.53 -17.88 31.75
CA PRO A 64 0.93 -17.68 31.72
C PRO A 64 1.82 -18.94 31.78
N PHE A 65 1.24 -20.15 31.67
CA PHE A 65 1.92 -21.40 32.00
C PHE A 65 1.73 -22.53 30.98
N ASP A 66 1.29 -22.22 29.75
CA ASP A 66 1.39 -23.22 28.68
C ASP A 66 2.83 -23.29 28.13
N PRO A 67 3.41 -24.49 27.97
CA PRO A 67 4.71 -24.65 27.34
C PRO A 67 4.63 -24.16 25.89
N GLN A 68 5.47 -23.17 25.57
CA GLN A 68 5.60 -22.63 24.22
C GLN A 68 5.98 -23.77 23.25
N PRO A 69 5.19 -24.05 22.20
CA PRO A 69 5.60 -25.01 21.18
C PRO A 69 6.91 -24.52 20.57
N THR A 70 7.96 -25.35 20.65
CA THR A 70 9.22 -25.14 19.95
C THR A 70 8.95 -24.91 18.46
N PRO A 71 9.55 -23.88 17.82
CA PRO A 71 9.43 -23.72 16.39
C PRO A 71 10.08 -24.92 15.71
N VAL A 72 9.26 -25.76 15.08
CA VAL A 72 9.74 -26.72 14.09
C VAL A 72 10.35 -25.93 12.95
N VAL A 73 11.64 -26.13 12.72
CA VAL A 73 12.35 -25.62 11.56
C VAL A 73 11.75 -26.29 10.33
N SER A 74 10.85 -25.59 9.64
CA SER A 74 10.40 -26.00 8.31
C SER A 74 11.47 -25.60 7.30
N THR A 75 12.43 -26.49 7.07
CA THR A 75 13.17 -26.52 5.80
C THR A 75 12.24 -27.10 4.73
N THR A 76 11.34 -26.26 4.20
CA THR A 76 10.58 -26.62 3.00
C THR A 76 11.38 -26.18 1.78
N HIS A 77 11.78 -27.18 0.98
CA HIS A 77 12.33 -27.05 -0.35
C HIS A 77 11.59 -25.97 -1.16
N ALA A 78 12.35 -25.07 -1.79
CA ALA A 78 11.83 -24.24 -2.86
C ALA A 78 11.29 -25.15 -3.97
N PRO A 79 10.01 -25.03 -4.39
CA PRO A 79 9.58 -25.68 -5.60
C PRO A 79 10.19 -24.95 -6.80
N ASP A 80 10.86 -25.75 -7.63
CA ASP A 80 11.36 -25.40 -8.94
C ASP A 80 10.20 -24.83 -9.78
N ALA A 81 10.20 -23.53 -10.04
CA ALA A 81 9.12 -22.86 -10.77
C ALA A 81 9.33 -23.06 -12.28
N THR A 82 8.68 -24.10 -12.78
CA THR A 82 8.44 -24.33 -14.21
C THR A 82 7.61 -23.18 -14.79
N ALA A 83 8.09 -22.59 -15.88
CA ALA A 83 7.39 -21.58 -16.66
C ALA A 83 6.02 -22.08 -17.17
N GLY A 84 4.98 -21.24 -17.10
CA GLY A 84 3.72 -21.50 -17.83
C GLY A 84 2.39 -21.14 -17.16
N SER A 85 2.31 -19.98 -16.51
CA SER A 85 1.12 -19.12 -16.35
C SER A 85 1.66 -17.93 -15.57
N GLU A 86 1.46 -16.69 -16.02
CA GLU A 86 1.98 -15.52 -15.31
C GLU A 86 1.26 -15.43 -13.96
N ALA A 87 1.84 -16.07 -12.95
CA ALA A 87 1.25 -16.16 -11.61
C ALA A 87 1.08 -14.74 -11.10
N GLU A 88 -0.12 -14.45 -10.56
CA GLU A 88 -0.42 -13.15 -9.96
C GLU A 88 0.68 -12.78 -8.98
N PHE A 89 1.26 -11.59 -9.16
CA PHE A 89 2.28 -11.10 -8.25
C PHE A 89 1.65 -10.80 -6.89
N VAL A 90 2.00 -11.61 -5.89
CA VAL A 90 1.61 -11.40 -4.49
C VAL A 90 2.85 -10.99 -3.71
N PRO A 91 2.95 -9.73 -3.25
CA PRO A 91 4.13 -9.24 -2.55
C PRO A 91 4.24 -9.82 -1.13
N GLU A 92 5.45 -10.19 -0.76
CA GLU A 92 5.81 -10.69 0.57
C GLU A 92 6.60 -9.65 1.37
N PHE A 93 6.34 -9.61 2.69
CA PHE A 93 6.91 -8.65 3.63
C PHE A 93 7.35 -9.34 4.93
N LEU A 94 8.42 -8.84 5.54
CA LEU A 94 8.86 -9.22 6.87
C LEU A 94 7.89 -8.68 7.92
N GLN A 95 7.29 -9.57 8.73
CA GLN A 95 6.21 -9.21 9.66
C GLN A 95 6.72 -8.75 11.04
N ASP A 96 7.93 -9.15 11.44
CA ASP A 96 8.46 -8.94 12.79
C ASP A 96 9.56 -7.85 12.84
N ALA A 97 9.48 -6.87 11.93
CA ALA A 97 10.38 -5.73 11.93
C ALA A 97 10.13 -4.86 13.18
N ARG A 98 11.19 -4.59 13.93
CA ARG A 98 11.18 -3.86 15.20
C ARG A 98 12.37 -2.95 15.28
N VAL A 99 12.17 -1.82 15.94
CA VAL A 99 13.24 -0.91 16.34
C VAL A 99 13.49 -1.04 17.84
N PHE A 100 14.76 -1.09 18.21
CA PHE A 100 15.22 -1.22 19.59
C PHE A 100 15.92 0.06 20.01
N SER A 101 15.55 0.60 21.17
CA SER A 101 16.25 1.71 21.79
C SER A 101 17.49 1.21 22.55
N VAL A 102 18.46 2.10 22.73
CA VAL A 102 19.61 1.85 23.64
C VAL A 102 19.21 1.51 25.09
N TYR A 103 17.97 1.81 25.50
CA TYR A 103 17.45 1.53 26.84
C TYR A 103 16.70 0.19 26.94
N GLY A 104 16.73 -0.64 25.89
CA GLY A 104 16.14 -1.98 25.87
C GLY A 104 14.63 -2.03 25.58
N THR A 105 14.01 -0.89 25.25
CA THR A 105 12.63 -0.86 24.76
C THR A 105 12.56 -1.18 23.27
N SER A 106 11.46 -1.78 22.82
CA SER A 106 11.24 -2.06 21.39
C SER A 106 9.88 -1.58 20.91
N SER A 107 9.82 -1.10 19.67
CA SER A 107 8.58 -0.74 18.98
C SER A 107 8.46 -1.52 17.68
N GLY A 108 7.25 -1.97 17.34
CA GLY A 108 6.98 -2.59 16.04
C GLY A 108 7.08 -1.55 14.92
N LEU A 109 7.69 -1.95 13.81
CA LEU A 109 7.75 -1.15 12.59
C LEU A 109 6.66 -1.60 11.61
N ASN A 110 6.33 -0.75 10.65
CA ASN A 110 5.36 -1.10 9.62
C ASN A 110 5.96 -2.17 8.68
N PRO A 111 5.39 -3.39 8.58
CA PRO A 111 5.89 -4.44 7.70
C PRO A 111 5.99 -4.02 6.23
N ALA A 112 5.15 -3.07 5.80
CA ALA A 112 5.14 -2.59 4.42
C ALA A 112 6.47 -1.95 3.97
N TYR A 113 7.35 -1.53 4.90
CA TYR A 113 8.67 -1.00 4.55
C TYR A 113 9.72 -2.09 4.30
N PHE A 114 9.42 -3.33 4.70
CA PHE A 114 10.35 -4.45 4.73
C PHE A 114 9.89 -5.55 3.79
N ALA A 115 9.84 -5.25 2.48
CA ALA A 115 9.63 -6.29 1.47
C ALA A 115 10.68 -7.41 1.58
N THR A 116 10.34 -8.63 1.18
CA THR A 116 11.37 -9.66 0.94
C THR A 116 12.24 -9.26 -0.25
N ARG A 117 13.45 -9.83 -0.35
CA ARG A 117 14.33 -9.58 -1.49
C ARG A 117 13.67 -9.95 -2.83
N ALA A 118 12.92 -11.05 -2.88
CA ALA A 118 12.20 -11.48 -4.09
C ALA A 118 11.16 -10.45 -4.53
N THR A 119 10.36 -9.92 -3.60
CA THR A 119 9.42 -8.82 -3.86
C THR A 119 10.16 -7.59 -4.39
N ALA A 120 11.28 -7.21 -3.76
CA ALA A 120 12.06 -6.06 -4.17
C ALA A 120 12.67 -6.23 -5.58
N GLU A 121 13.18 -7.42 -5.90
CA GLU A 121 13.73 -7.73 -7.23
C GLU A 121 12.65 -7.69 -8.33
N TRP A 122 11.44 -8.18 -8.04
CA TRP A 122 10.32 -8.05 -8.96
C TRP A 122 9.99 -6.59 -9.25
N MET A 123 9.90 -5.77 -8.19
CA MET A 123 9.64 -4.33 -8.32
C MET A 123 10.75 -3.62 -9.10
N ALA A 124 12.02 -3.92 -8.80
CA ALA A 124 13.16 -3.33 -9.47
C ALA A 124 13.22 -3.70 -10.96
N LYS A 125 12.87 -4.95 -11.33
CA LYS A 125 12.78 -5.39 -12.72
C LYS A 125 11.66 -4.68 -13.47
N LYS A 126 10.52 -4.44 -12.81
CA LYS A 126 9.34 -3.84 -13.43
C LYS A 126 9.44 -2.32 -13.60
N TYR A 127 9.97 -1.61 -12.60
CA TYR A 127 9.92 -0.14 -12.53
C TYR A 127 11.29 0.55 -12.43
N GLY A 128 12.36 -0.20 -12.20
CA GLY A 128 13.71 0.34 -11.98
C GLY A 128 14.72 -0.11 -13.02
N THR A 129 15.96 -0.27 -12.57
CA THR A 129 17.08 -0.81 -13.35
C THR A 129 17.25 -2.33 -13.17
N GLY A 130 16.38 -2.97 -12.40
CA GLY A 130 16.56 -4.36 -11.96
C GLY A 130 17.46 -4.53 -10.73
N GLU A 131 18.05 -3.45 -10.23
CA GLU A 131 18.97 -3.49 -9.09
C GLU A 131 18.27 -3.17 -7.77
N VAL A 132 18.62 -3.96 -6.75
CA VAL A 132 18.16 -3.82 -5.38
C VAL A 132 19.35 -3.57 -4.46
N VAL A 133 19.21 -2.60 -3.57
CA VAL A 133 20.19 -2.23 -2.54
C VAL A 133 19.56 -2.46 -1.18
N GLU A 134 20.28 -3.14 -0.30
CA GLU A 134 19.88 -3.34 1.08
C GLU A 134 20.36 -2.17 1.93
N THR A 135 19.45 -1.53 2.66
CA THR A 135 19.73 -0.35 3.47
C THR A 135 19.18 -0.49 4.88
N PRO A 136 19.92 -0.10 5.93
CA PRO A 136 19.36 -0.01 7.28
C PRO A 136 18.13 0.89 7.31
N TYR A 137 17.13 0.51 8.11
CA TYR A 137 15.93 1.33 8.37
C TYR A 137 16.33 2.74 8.85
N GLU A 138 15.77 3.78 8.22
CA GLU A 138 16.12 5.21 8.46
C GLU A 138 17.61 5.58 8.24
N GLY A 139 18.42 4.69 7.67
CA GLY A 139 19.84 4.88 7.41
C GLY A 139 20.75 4.52 8.60
N ASN A 140 22.05 4.81 8.45
CA ASN A 140 23.04 4.56 9.50
C ASN A 140 23.18 5.79 10.40
N GLY A 141 22.62 5.74 11.61
CA GLY A 141 22.95 6.70 12.67
C GLY A 141 21.75 7.13 13.50
N GLY A 142 21.62 6.53 14.68
CA GLY A 142 20.65 6.92 15.70
C GLY A 142 20.75 6.00 16.92
N PRO A 143 20.14 6.36 18.06
CA PRO A 143 20.07 5.49 19.25
C PRO A 143 19.06 4.33 19.08
N TYR A 144 18.54 4.16 17.87
CA TYR A 144 17.50 3.23 17.51
C TYR A 144 18.04 2.32 16.41
N LEU A 145 18.01 1.00 16.66
CA LEU A 145 18.48 0.00 15.71
C LEU A 145 17.33 -0.91 15.32
N ALA A 146 17.08 -1.04 14.01
CA ALA A 146 16.12 -2.01 13.52
C ALA A 146 16.74 -3.42 13.45
N ASN A 147 15.93 -4.46 13.65
CA ASN A 147 16.33 -5.86 13.42
C ASN A 147 16.23 -6.30 11.96
N ALA A 148 15.76 -5.42 11.07
CA ALA A 148 15.57 -5.70 9.66
C ALA A 148 16.04 -4.51 8.82
N ASN A 149 16.58 -4.83 7.65
CA ASN A 149 16.94 -3.86 6.63
C ASN A 149 15.79 -3.69 5.63
N GLU A 150 15.71 -2.51 5.04
CA GLU A 150 14.84 -2.22 3.92
C GLU A 150 15.54 -2.60 2.61
N PHE A 151 14.76 -2.98 1.60
CA PHE A 151 15.24 -3.11 0.24
C PHE A 151 14.79 -1.94 -0.61
N GLN A 152 15.75 -1.23 -1.18
CA GLN A 152 15.57 -0.08 -2.05
C GLN A 152 15.84 -0.51 -3.49
N MET A 153 14.99 -0.13 -4.44
CA MET A 153 15.26 -0.35 -5.86
C MET A 153 15.92 0.89 -6.48
N ARG A 154 16.90 0.66 -7.37
CA ARG A 154 17.51 1.75 -8.13
C ARG A 154 16.65 2.09 -9.34
N LEU A 155 16.25 3.36 -9.43
CA LEU A 155 15.54 3.92 -10.56
C LEU A 155 16.52 4.33 -11.68
N ARG A 156 16.00 4.55 -12.89
CA ARG A 156 16.81 4.94 -14.06
C ARG A 156 17.54 6.28 -13.90
N ASN A 157 17.01 7.17 -13.06
CA ASN A 157 17.65 8.44 -12.70
C ASN A 157 18.72 8.29 -11.59
N GLY A 158 19.00 7.06 -11.15
CA GLY A 158 19.96 6.75 -10.10
C GLY A 158 19.44 6.88 -8.66
N LYS A 159 18.21 7.37 -8.46
CA LYS A 159 17.61 7.48 -7.13
C LYS A 159 17.25 6.09 -6.58
N LEU A 160 17.36 5.94 -5.27
CA LEU A 160 16.90 4.77 -4.53
C LEU A 160 15.49 5.04 -3.98
N THR A 161 14.58 4.07 -4.16
CA THR A 161 13.21 4.13 -3.64
C THR A 161 12.86 2.81 -2.96
N ASN A 162 12.16 2.88 -1.82
CA ASN A 162 11.85 1.69 -1.03
C ASN A 162 10.90 0.79 -1.83
N ALA A 163 11.30 -0.46 -2.06
CA ALA A 163 10.53 -1.37 -2.88
C ALA A 163 9.27 -1.89 -2.15
N GLY A 164 9.31 -1.96 -0.82
CA GLY A 164 8.17 -2.38 -0.01
C GLY A 164 7.03 -1.38 -0.03
N THR A 165 7.31 -0.09 0.08
CA THR A 165 6.25 0.94 0.01
C THR A 165 5.49 0.88 -1.31
N LEU A 166 6.19 0.61 -2.42
CA LEU A 166 5.58 0.46 -3.73
C LEU A 166 4.87 -0.89 -3.88
N ALA A 167 5.45 -1.99 -3.38
CA ALA A 167 4.84 -3.31 -3.42
C ALA A 167 3.54 -3.36 -2.59
N ASP A 168 3.41 -2.52 -1.56
CA ASP A 168 2.21 -2.46 -0.72
C ASP A 168 0.95 -2.09 -1.52
N TYR A 169 1.08 -1.40 -2.66
CA TYR A 169 -0.04 -1.18 -3.58
C TYR A 169 -0.60 -2.50 -4.14
N TYR A 170 0.26 -3.43 -4.52
CA TYR A 170 -0.15 -4.76 -5.00
C TYR A 170 -0.81 -5.60 -3.90
N ARG A 171 -0.41 -5.41 -2.64
CA ARG A 171 -1.05 -6.08 -1.50
C ARG A 171 -2.47 -5.54 -1.25
N ARG A 172 -2.63 -4.22 -1.33
CA ARG A 172 -3.92 -3.54 -1.06
C ARG A 172 -4.89 -3.61 -2.22
N MET A 173 -4.37 -3.70 -3.44
CA MET A 173 -5.12 -3.77 -4.68
C MET A 173 -4.60 -4.97 -5.49
N PRO A 174 -4.97 -6.20 -5.09
CA PRO A 174 -4.58 -7.39 -5.82
C PRO A 174 -5.14 -7.33 -7.24
N GLU A 175 -4.34 -7.75 -8.22
CA GLU A 175 -4.67 -7.70 -9.65
C GLU A 175 -5.93 -8.51 -9.98
N SER A 176 -6.20 -9.57 -9.21
CA SER A 176 -7.43 -10.36 -9.29
C SER A 176 -8.72 -9.57 -8.99
N GLN A 177 -8.64 -8.50 -8.18
CA GLN A 177 -9.80 -7.69 -7.78
C GLN A 177 -9.80 -6.32 -8.44
N PHE A 178 -8.63 -5.71 -8.61
CA PHE A 178 -8.45 -4.36 -9.14
C PHE A 178 -7.40 -4.37 -10.26
N PRO A 179 -7.72 -4.94 -11.44
CA PRO A 179 -6.75 -5.10 -12.52
C PRO A 179 -6.12 -3.76 -12.93
N GLY A 180 -4.79 -3.69 -12.91
CA GLY A 180 -4.00 -2.53 -13.32
C GLY A 180 -4.00 -1.34 -12.36
N VAL A 181 -4.79 -1.34 -11.28
CA VAL A 181 -4.85 -0.19 -10.36
C VAL A 181 -3.54 -0.04 -9.58
N ALA A 182 -2.98 -1.15 -9.08
CA ALA A 182 -1.69 -1.13 -8.40
C ALA A 182 -0.56 -0.62 -9.32
N ASP A 183 -0.52 -1.11 -10.57
CA ASP A 183 0.46 -0.65 -11.57
C ASP A 183 0.35 0.86 -11.82
N TYR A 184 -0.87 1.34 -12.04
CA TYR A 184 -1.14 2.77 -12.24
C TYR A 184 -0.68 3.61 -11.06
N MET A 185 -0.97 3.19 -9.82
CA MET A 185 -0.58 3.92 -8.62
C MET A 185 0.94 3.97 -8.45
N VAL A 186 1.63 2.84 -8.63
CA VAL A 186 3.10 2.79 -8.54
C VAL A 186 3.73 3.72 -9.57
N ARG A 187 3.30 3.65 -10.83
CA ARG A 187 3.80 4.55 -11.90
C ARG A 187 3.53 6.01 -11.58
N SER A 188 2.34 6.33 -11.07
CA SER A 188 1.97 7.72 -10.74
C SER A 188 2.85 8.30 -9.64
N VAL A 189 3.10 7.54 -8.57
CA VAL A 189 4.01 7.95 -7.49
C VAL A 189 5.42 8.14 -8.01
N LEU A 190 5.92 7.18 -8.79
CA LEU A 190 7.27 7.26 -9.36
C LEU A 190 7.44 8.48 -10.26
N ILE A 191 6.46 8.78 -11.12
CA ILE A 191 6.49 9.97 -11.98
C ILE A 191 6.38 11.26 -11.15
N ALA A 192 5.49 11.32 -10.16
CA ALA A 192 5.34 12.49 -9.30
C ALA A 192 6.64 12.84 -8.56
N ASP A 193 7.34 11.81 -8.06
CA ASP A 193 8.54 11.99 -7.23
C ASP A 193 9.84 12.14 -8.03
N ASN A 194 9.83 11.85 -9.34
CA ASN A 194 11.04 11.75 -10.17
C ASN A 194 10.94 12.40 -11.55
N GLY A 195 9.77 12.87 -11.96
CA GLY A 195 9.49 13.40 -13.28
C GLY A 195 9.08 12.34 -14.31
N PRO A 196 8.66 12.78 -15.51
CA PRO A 196 8.25 11.89 -16.59
C PRO A 196 9.43 11.06 -17.14
N GLY A 197 9.13 9.84 -17.62
CA GLY A 197 10.10 8.96 -18.29
C GLY A 197 10.90 8.03 -17.36
N ILE A 198 10.55 7.96 -16.08
CA ILE A 198 11.24 7.14 -15.08
C ILE A 198 10.84 5.65 -15.11
N VAL A 199 9.65 5.32 -15.64
CA VAL A 199 9.02 3.99 -15.74
C VAL A 199 8.55 3.67 -17.15
#